data_AF-A0A819AAG5-F1
#
_entry.id   AF-A0A819AAG5-F1
#
_cell.length_a   1.000
_cell.length_b   1.000
_cell.length_c   1.000
_cell.angle_alpha   90.00
_cell.angle_beta   90.00
_cell.angle_gamma   90.00
#
_symmetry.space_group_name_H-M   'P 1'
#
loop_
_entity.id
_entity.type
_entity.pdbx_description
1 polymer ?
#
loop_
_entity_poly.entity_id
_entity_poly.type
_entity_poly.pdbx_seq_one_letter_code
_entity_poly.pdbx_strand_id
1 'polypeptide(L)'
;MMMSWLTIFTYSTLLSSLIIADDPCRYQHPTKGVIDLTSLGRTDGQPAYPDKLPSTGSSYKYSYNPCKPIYRTTELYRSSFSMDGKSGFTLGTQDSTKWDPGASLGSSPSVSYSAGEKKVTVILQCATDDTNELEVLGESSINNYRFILTHKCACWDGCGSGPPETTTKSGGGGSSGSRSEGTVFIIILPILVFCLFQKRQE
;
A
#
# COMPACT_ATOMS: atom_id res chain seq x y z
N MET A 1 33.54 -45.84 32.93
CA MET A 1 32.74 -45.75 31.70
C MET A 1 31.68 -44.67 31.90
N MET A 2 31.94 -43.44 31.43
CA MET A 2 30.99 -42.33 31.51
C MET A 2 30.42 -42.09 30.10
N MET A 3 29.14 -42.40 29.92
CA MET A 3 28.39 -42.10 28.70
C MET A 3 27.98 -40.64 28.72
N SER A 4 28.66 -39.82 27.93
CA SER A 4 28.28 -38.45 27.64
C SER A 4 27.12 -38.46 26.63
N TRP A 5 25.97 -37.93 27.02
CA TRP A 5 24.80 -37.75 26.16
C TRP A 5 24.89 -36.38 25.46
N LEU A 6 24.88 -36.38 24.12
CA LEU A 6 24.80 -35.17 23.31
C LEU A 6 23.32 -34.75 23.17
N THR A 7 22.94 -33.63 23.76
CA THR A 7 21.63 -33.01 23.57
C THR A 7 21.69 -32.08 22.36
N ILE A 8 21.08 -32.50 21.25
CA ILE A 8 20.98 -31.68 20.04
C ILE A 8 19.80 -30.71 20.22
N PHE A 9 20.10 -29.41 20.38
CA PHE A 9 19.08 -28.35 20.34
C PHE A 9 18.77 -28.00 18.88
N THR A 10 17.61 -28.43 18.39
CA THR A 10 17.06 -27.98 17.11
C THR A 10 16.41 -26.61 17.30
N TYR A 11 17.12 -25.55 16.91
CA TYR A 11 16.56 -24.21 16.80
C TYR A 11 15.66 -24.14 15.57
N SER A 12 14.34 -24.25 15.77
CA SER A 12 13.36 -23.99 14.72
C SER A 12 13.26 -22.48 14.51
N THR A 13 13.97 -21.95 13.51
CA THR A 13 13.79 -20.55 13.10
C THR A 13 12.47 -20.44 12.36
N LEU A 14 11.42 -20.00 13.07
CA LEU A 14 10.20 -19.49 12.46
C LEU A 14 10.57 -18.28 11.61
N LEU A 15 10.84 -18.51 10.33
CA LEU A 15 10.89 -17.46 9.32
C LEU A 15 9.45 -16.95 9.18
N SER A 16 9.08 -16.01 10.05
CA SER A 16 7.94 -15.15 9.78
C SER A 16 8.30 -14.40 8.50
N SER A 17 7.75 -14.84 7.38
CA SER A 17 7.84 -14.16 6.10
C SER A 17 7.44 -12.71 6.36
N LEU A 18 8.42 -11.81 6.38
CA LEU A 18 8.15 -10.39 6.44
C LEU A 18 7.47 -10.08 5.10
N ILE A 19 6.14 -10.03 5.09
CA ILE A 19 5.38 -9.56 3.94
C ILE A 19 5.69 -8.06 3.89
N ILE A 20 6.78 -7.71 3.21
CA ILE A 20 7.06 -6.33 2.82
C ILE A 20 5.93 -5.98 1.87
N ALA A 21 5.08 -5.04 2.26
CA ALA A 21 4.13 -4.44 1.34
C ALA A 21 4.96 -3.65 0.32
N ASP A 22 5.38 -4.31 -0.76
CA ASP A 22 6.16 -3.69 -1.84
C ASP A 22 5.38 -2.58 -2.55
N ASP A 23 4.06 -2.52 -2.34
CA ASP A 23 3.20 -1.51 -2.90
C ASP A 23 2.24 -0.98 -1.82
N PRO A 24 2.28 0.32 -1.48
CA PRO A 24 1.37 0.89 -0.49
C PRO A 24 -0.09 0.88 -0.97
N CYS A 25 -0.35 0.59 -2.25
CA CYS A 25 -1.68 0.53 -2.86
C CYS A 25 -2.31 -0.83 -2.96
N ARG A 26 -1.50 -1.85 -2.74
CA ARG A 26 -1.88 -3.21 -3.01
C ARG A 26 -1.54 -4.07 -1.81
N TYR A 27 -2.53 -4.80 -1.32
CA TYR A 27 -2.37 -5.71 -0.21
C TYR A 27 -2.74 -7.12 -0.65
N GLN A 28 -1.78 -8.04 -0.52
CA GLN A 28 -1.98 -9.45 -0.83
C GLN A 28 -2.16 -10.25 0.47
N HIS A 29 -3.36 -10.79 0.68
CA HIS A 29 -3.65 -11.70 1.78
C HIS A 29 -3.38 -13.14 1.35
N PRO A 30 -2.75 -13.99 2.18
CA PRO A 30 -2.35 -15.34 1.80
C PRO A 30 -3.53 -16.25 1.39
N THR A 31 -4.73 -16.00 1.93
CA THR A 31 -5.90 -16.86 1.71
C THR A 31 -7.15 -16.15 1.19
N LYS A 32 -7.19 -14.81 1.22
CA LYS A 32 -8.40 -14.05 0.87
C LYS A 32 -8.33 -13.48 -0.55
N GLY A 33 -7.13 -13.23 -1.07
CA GLY A 33 -6.93 -12.60 -2.37
C GLY A 33 -6.14 -11.30 -2.27
N VAL A 34 -6.29 -10.44 -3.27
CA VAL A 34 -5.61 -9.15 -3.39
C VAL A 34 -6.61 -8.01 -3.30
N ILE A 35 -6.31 -6.99 -2.50
CA ILE A 35 -6.97 -5.68 -2.61
C ILE A 35 -6.01 -4.76 -3.36
N ASP A 36 -6.48 -4.16 -4.45
CA ASP A 36 -5.71 -3.21 -5.25
C ASP A 36 -6.52 -1.93 -5.47
N LEU A 37 -6.05 -0.83 -4.88
CA LEU A 37 -6.69 0.48 -4.97
C LEU A 37 -6.06 1.37 -6.06
N THR A 38 -5.08 0.87 -6.80
CA THR A 38 -4.28 1.65 -7.76
C THR A 38 -5.14 2.31 -8.83
N SER A 39 -6.16 1.60 -9.32
CA SER A 39 -7.08 2.07 -10.36
C SER A 39 -8.04 3.17 -9.90
N LEU A 40 -8.19 3.38 -8.60
CA LEU A 40 -9.07 4.41 -8.03
C LEU A 40 -8.43 5.78 -8.01
N GLY A 41 -7.09 5.82 -7.94
CA GLY A 41 -6.34 7.06 -7.86
C GLY A 41 -6.31 7.80 -9.19
N ARG A 42 -6.59 9.10 -9.17
CA ARG A 42 -6.37 9.96 -10.35
C ARG A 42 -4.90 10.35 -10.44
N THR A 43 -4.36 10.34 -11.67
CA THR A 43 -2.96 10.69 -11.96
C THR A 43 -2.76 12.15 -12.38
N ASP A 44 -3.85 12.91 -12.55
CA ASP A 44 -3.84 14.33 -12.92
C ASP A 44 -3.56 15.27 -11.74
N GLY A 45 -3.25 14.69 -10.57
CA GLY A 45 -3.01 15.42 -9.34
C GLY A 45 -4.25 15.93 -8.63
N GLN A 46 -5.44 15.69 -9.17
CA GLN A 46 -6.70 15.99 -8.49
C GLN A 46 -7.12 14.82 -7.60
N PRO A 47 -7.85 15.07 -6.50
CA PRO A 47 -8.40 13.98 -5.70
C PRO A 47 -9.49 13.22 -6.46
N ALA A 48 -9.48 11.88 -6.34
CA ALA A 48 -10.57 11.03 -6.81
C ALA A 48 -11.90 11.37 -6.09
N TYR A 49 -11.82 11.74 -4.82
CA TYR A 49 -12.95 12.14 -3.98
C TYR A 49 -12.71 13.55 -3.43
N PRO A 50 -13.05 14.61 -4.17
CA PRO A 50 -12.89 15.99 -3.72
C PRO A 50 -13.95 16.39 -2.69
N ASP A 51 -13.54 17.29 -1.79
CA ASP A 51 -14.42 18.18 -1.01
C ASP A 51 -15.60 17.52 -0.27
N LYS A 52 -15.40 16.31 0.24
CA LYS A 52 -16.40 15.58 1.02
C LYS A 52 -16.61 16.25 2.38
N LEU A 53 -17.87 16.42 2.75
CA LEU A 53 -18.27 16.92 4.07
C LEU A 53 -18.36 15.77 5.06
N PRO A 54 -17.94 15.98 6.32
CA PRO A 54 -18.05 14.97 7.36
C PRO A 54 -19.49 14.81 7.84
N SER A 55 -19.90 13.59 8.15
CA SER A 55 -21.24 13.32 8.73
C SER A 55 -21.42 13.91 10.15
N THR A 56 -20.32 14.21 10.84
CA THR A 56 -20.30 14.78 12.19
C THR A 56 -20.43 16.31 12.25
N GLY A 57 -20.62 17.00 11.11
CA GLY A 57 -20.91 18.44 11.09
C GLY A 57 -19.71 19.38 11.28
N SER A 58 -18.48 18.90 11.05
CA SER A 58 -17.29 19.75 11.05
C SER A 58 -17.25 20.73 9.88
N SER A 59 -16.66 21.91 10.10
CA SER A 59 -16.48 22.97 9.09
C SER A 59 -15.29 22.74 8.15
N TYR A 60 -14.83 21.49 8.02
CA TYR A 60 -13.76 21.09 7.12
C TYR A 60 -14.31 20.23 5.98
N LYS A 61 -13.71 20.41 4.81
CA LYS A 61 -13.86 19.54 3.64
C LYS A 61 -12.67 18.61 3.54
N TYR A 62 -12.91 17.38 3.14
CA TYR A 62 -11.90 16.34 3.07
C TYR A 62 -11.78 15.86 1.63
N SER A 63 -10.54 15.71 1.18
CA SER A 63 -10.23 15.22 -0.16
C SER A 63 -9.35 13.99 -0.05
N TYR A 64 -9.67 12.97 -0.84
CA TYR A 64 -8.94 11.71 -0.83
C TYR A 64 -8.62 11.27 -2.25
N ASN A 65 -7.39 10.80 -2.42
CA ASN A 65 -6.92 10.19 -3.66
C ASN A 65 -6.17 8.93 -3.25
N PRO A 66 -6.75 7.73 -3.43
CA PRO A 66 -6.01 6.50 -3.21
C PRO A 66 -4.75 6.53 -4.07
N CYS A 67 -3.60 6.12 -3.53
CA CYS A 67 -2.46 5.70 -4.33
C CYS A 67 -1.70 6.72 -5.16
N LYS A 68 -2.22 7.95 -5.25
CA LYS A 68 -1.64 9.00 -6.06
C LYS A 68 -1.63 10.29 -5.23
N PRO A 69 -0.50 11.01 -5.21
CA PRO A 69 -0.42 12.27 -4.49
C PRO A 69 -1.41 13.30 -5.07
N ILE A 70 -1.89 14.20 -4.21
CA ILE A 70 -2.72 15.34 -4.59
C ILE A 70 -1.82 16.57 -4.71
N TYR A 71 -1.91 17.28 -5.83
CA TYR A 71 -1.19 18.53 -6.09
C TYR A 71 -2.19 19.68 -6.18
N ARG A 72 -2.01 20.74 -5.36
CA ARG A 72 -2.83 21.95 -5.49
C ARG A 72 -1.91 23.17 -5.48
N THR A 73 -1.80 23.83 -6.64
CA THR A 73 -1.14 25.14 -6.81
C THR A 73 0.23 25.26 -6.11
N THR A 74 1.30 24.81 -6.78
CA THR A 74 2.72 24.88 -6.38
C THR A 74 3.12 24.28 -5.01
N GLU A 75 2.16 24.06 -4.12
CA GLU A 75 2.34 23.44 -2.82
C GLU A 75 1.77 22.02 -2.83
N LEU A 76 2.59 21.12 -2.35
CA LEU A 76 2.37 19.68 -2.33
C LEU A 76 1.63 19.31 -1.02
N TYR A 77 0.68 18.37 -1.08
CA TYR A 77 0.09 17.65 0.06
C TYR A 77 -0.94 18.36 0.97
N ARG A 78 -2.18 18.57 0.53
CA ARG A 78 -3.29 18.84 1.47
C ARG A 78 -4.47 17.92 1.19
N SER A 79 -4.86 17.13 2.21
CA SER A 79 -5.96 16.15 2.15
C SER A 79 -7.18 16.61 2.95
N SER A 80 -7.09 17.68 3.72
CA SER A 80 -8.24 18.39 4.30
C SER A 80 -8.07 19.89 4.20
N PHE A 81 -9.19 20.60 4.10
CA PHE A 81 -9.26 22.05 4.01
C PHE A 81 -10.41 22.58 4.86
N SER A 82 -10.26 23.74 5.48
CA SER A 82 -11.39 24.45 6.07
C SER A 82 -12.40 24.84 4.98
N MET A 83 -13.66 25.00 5.35
CA MET A 83 -14.71 25.39 4.40
C MET A 83 -14.45 26.75 3.75
N ASP A 84 -13.73 27.64 4.43
CA ASP A 84 -13.30 28.94 3.89
C ASP A 84 -12.03 28.84 3.02
N GLY A 85 -11.44 27.65 2.89
CA GLY A 85 -10.24 27.36 2.10
C GLY A 85 -8.95 27.96 2.64
N LYS A 86 -8.97 28.59 3.83
CA LYS A 86 -7.83 29.33 4.37
C LYS A 86 -6.82 28.45 5.10
N SER A 87 -7.27 27.35 5.69
CA SER A 87 -6.39 26.37 6.31
C SER A 87 -6.55 25.02 5.61
N GLY A 88 -5.47 24.26 5.57
CA GLY A 88 -5.51 22.91 5.07
C GLY A 88 -4.37 22.10 5.65
N PHE A 89 -4.64 20.84 5.90
CA PHE A 89 -3.74 19.93 6.59
C PHE A 89 -3.52 18.68 5.75
N THR A 90 -2.32 18.12 5.87
CA THR A 90 -2.04 16.75 5.43
C THR A 90 -2.45 15.80 6.54
N LEU A 91 -3.30 14.83 6.24
CA LEU A 91 -3.75 13.81 7.21
C LEU A 91 -2.95 12.51 7.07
N GLY A 92 -2.33 12.29 5.92
CA GLY A 92 -1.63 11.06 5.60
C GLY A 92 -0.77 11.19 4.35
N THR A 93 0.28 10.37 4.27
CA THR A 93 1.15 10.23 3.10
C THR A 93 1.21 8.77 2.66
N GLN A 94 1.45 8.52 1.36
CA GLN A 94 1.49 7.15 0.84
C GLN A 94 2.64 6.33 1.45
N ASP A 95 3.76 6.96 1.77
CA ASP A 95 4.92 6.28 2.39
C ASP A 95 4.64 5.79 3.82
N SER A 96 3.60 6.33 4.45
CA SER A 96 3.18 5.95 5.80
C SER A 96 2.10 4.85 5.84
N THR A 97 1.80 4.25 4.69
CA THR A 97 0.69 3.32 4.56
C THR A 97 0.84 2.10 5.46
N LYS A 98 -0.23 1.76 6.17
CA LYS A 98 -0.33 0.54 6.97
C LYS A 98 -1.68 -0.13 6.72
N TRP A 99 -1.62 -1.40 6.34
CA TRP A 99 -2.78 -2.23 6.07
C TRP A 99 -3.20 -3.03 7.31
N ASP A 100 -4.51 -3.11 7.53
CA ASP A 100 -5.15 -4.03 8.46
C ASP A 100 -6.14 -4.90 7.66
N PRO A 101 -5.87 -6.20 7.45
CA PRO A 101 -6.74 -7.08 6.68
C PRO A 101 -8.08 -7.41 7.37
N GLY A 102 -8.32 -6.88 8.56
CA GLY A 102 -9.42 -7.25 9.44
C GLY A 102 -9.07 -8.51 10.22
N ALA A 103 -8.93 -8.37 11.54
CA ALA A 103 -8.52 -9.46 12.42
C ALA A 103 -9.56 -10.60 12.56
N SER A 104 -10.81 -10.41 12.14
CA SER A 104 -11.89 -11.38 12.33
C SER A 104 -12.73 -11.58 11.08
N LEU A 105 -13.36 -12.75 10.99
CA LEU A 105 -14.41 -13.03 10.00
C LEU A 105 -15.51 -11.96 10.14
N GLY A 106 -15.74 -11.20 9.07
CA GLY A 106 -16.73 -10.12 9.03
C GLY A 106 -16.18 -8.72 9.33
N SER A 107 -14.92 -8.57 9.77
CA SER A 107 -14.30 -7.24 9.85
C SER A 107 -13.88 -6.77 8.46
N SER A 108 -14.33 -5.57 8.07
CA SER A 108 -13.89 -4.93 6.84
C SER A 108 -12.39 -4.62 6.90
N PRO A 109 -11.62 -4.88 5.83
CA PRO A 109 -10.22 -4.47 5.78
C PRO A 109 -10.12 -2.95 5.84
N SER A 110 -8.97 -2.44 6.27
CA SER A 110 -8.71 -1.01 6.30
C SER A 110 -7.27 -0.70 5.93
N VAL A 111 -7.07 0.52 5.44
CA VAL A 111 -5.76 1.08 5.18
C VAL A 111 -5.64 2.39 5.94
N SER A 112 -4.50 2.62 6.57
CA SER A 112 -4.24 3.83 7.34
C SER A 112 -3.01 4.56 6.84
N TYR A 113 -3.06 5.88 6.95
CA TYR A 113 -2.01 6.80 6.57
C TYR A 113 -1.77 7.77 7.72
N SER A 114 -0.57 8.33 7.82
CA SER A 114 -0.20 9.32 8.83
C SER A 114 0.66 10.46 8.28
N ALA A 115 0.51 11.63 8.87
CA ALA A 115 1.33 12.81 8.60
C ALA A 115 1.53 13.58 9.92
N GLY A 116 2.74 13.54 10.47
CA GLY A 116 3.00 14.02 11.82
C GLY A 116 2.18 13.25 12.86
N GLU A 117 1.42 13.96 13.69
CA GLU A 117 0.54 13.36 14.69
C GLU A 117 -0.82 12.91 14.12
N LYS A 118 -1.13 13.30 12.88
CA LYS A 118 -2.43 13.00 12.26
C LYS A 118 -2.40 11.61 11.67
N LYS A 119 -3.50 10.88 11.87
CA LYS A 119 -3.75 9.57 11.31
C LYS A 119 -5.12 9.53 10.67
N VAL A 120 -5.21 9.01 9.46
CA VAL A 120 -6.48 8.71 8.79
C VAL A 120 -6.58 7.21 8.56
N THR A 121 -7.73 6.64 8.92
CA THR A 121 -8.08 5.25 8.64
C THR A 121 -9.21 5.22 7.62
N VAL A 122 -8.97 4.55 6.50
CA VAL A 122 -9.95 4.31 5.44
C VAL A 122 -10.44 2.87 5.56
N ILE A 123 -11.70 2.72 5.94
CA ILE A 123 -12.37 1.41 6.03
C ILE A 123 -12.86 1.05 4.64
N LEU A 124 -12.54 -0.16 4.19
CA LEU A 124 -12.84 -0.65 2.86
C LEU A 124 -14.12 -1.47 2.89
N GLN A 125 -15.22 -0.86 2.45
CA GLN A 125 -16.52 -1.50 2.36
C GLN A 125 -16.69 -2.09 0.96
N CYS A 126 -16.72 -3.43 0.88
CA CYS A 126 -16.91 -4.13 -0.37
C CYS A 126 -18.32 -3.89 -0.94
N ALA A 127 -18.39 -3.52 -2.22
CA ALA A 127 -19.61 -3.42 -3.00
C ALA A 127 -19.52 -4.36 -4.21
N THR A 128 -20.61 -5.07 -4.53
CA THR A 128 -20.65 -6.01 -5.67
C THR A 128 -21.12 -5.37 -6.98
N ASP A 129 -21.56 -4.12 -6.91
CA ASP A 129 -21.98 -3.30 -8.05
C ASP A 129 -20.92 -2.22 -8.35
N ASP A 130 -21.24 -1.30 -9.26
CA ASP A 130 -20.36 -0.17 -9.61
C ASP A 130 -20.47 1.01 -8.62
N THR A 131 -20.87 0.76 -7.36
CA THR A 131 -20.86 1.79 -6.33
C THR A 131 -19.45 2.34 -6.14
N ASN A 132 -19.36 3.67 -6.10
CA ASN A 132 -18.09 4.39 -5.94
C ASN A 132 -18.28 5.59 -5.03
N GLU A 133 -18.26 5.33 -3.73
CA GLU A 133 -18.60 6.32 -2.71
C GLU A 133 -17.54 6.42 -1.63
N LEU A 134 -17.29 7.66 -1.19
CA LEU A 134 -16.49 7.96 -0.01
C LEU A 134 -17.35 8.71 0.98
N GLU A 135 -17.59 8.08 2.12
CA GLU A 135 -18.16 8.72 3.29
C GLU A 135 -17.03 9.18 4.21
N VAL A 136 -17.12 10.43 4.66
CA VAL A 136 -16.19 10.98 5.64
C VAL A 136 -16.91 11.05 6.97
N LEU A 137 -16.44 10.31 7.97
CA LEU A 137 -16.98 10.40 9.32
C LEU A 137 -16.41 11.62 10.06
N GLY A 138 -15.24 12.09 9.62
CA GLY A 138 -14.51 13.19 10.24
C GLY A 138 -13.54 12.69 11.31
N GLU A 139 -13.30 13.53 12.31
CA GLU A 139 -12.38 13.27 13.41
C GLU A 139 -13.09 12.50 14.53
N SER A 140 -12.69 11.24 14.77
CA SER A 140 -13.29 10.40 15.82
C SER A 140 -12.66 10.64 17.20
N SER A 141 -11.39 11.02 17.22
CA SER A 141 -10.65 11.47 18.40
C SER A 141 -9.55 12.41 17.92
N ILE A 142 -8.92 13.16 18.83
CA ILE A 142 -7.90 14.15 18.48
C ILE A 142 -6.88 13.53 17.51
N ASN A 143 -6.70 14.18 16.36
CA ASN A 143 -5.80 13.78 15.27
C ASN A 143 -6.10 12.42 14.60
N ASN A 144 -7.24 11.78 14.87
CA ASN A 144 -7.64 10.50 14.27
C ASN A 144 -8.90 10.67 13.43
N TYR A 145 -8.74 10.49 12.12
CA TYR A 145 -9.79 10.67 11.12
C TYR A 145 -10.24 9.32 10.57
N ARG A 146 -11.53 9.20 10.25
CA ARG A 146 -12.11 7.96 9.71
C ARG A 146 -12.91 8.22 8.44
N PHE A 147 -12.59 7.48 7.39
CA PHE A 147 -13.34 7.45 6.13
C PHE A 147 -13.87 6.03 5.89
N ILE A 148 -14.97 5.92 5.15
CA ILE A 148 -15.48 4.66 4.60
C ILE A 148 -15.47 4.78 3.08
N LEU A 149 -14.73 3.90 2.43
CA LEU A 149 -14.67 3.79 0.98
C LEU A 149 -15.50 2.57 0.55
N THR A 150 -16.62 2.81 -0.12
CA THR A 150 -17.49 1.79 -0.68
C THR A 150 -17.20 1.64 -2.16
N HIS A 151 -16.57 0.52 -2.55
CA HIS A 151 -16.18 0.28 -3.94
C HIS A 151 -15.97 -1.22 -4.23
N LYS A 152 -16.11 -1.65 -5.50
CA LYS A 152 -15.75 -3.03 -5.90
C LYS A 152 -14.28 -3.40 -5.61
N CYS A 153 -13.36 -2.46 -5.77
CA CYS A 153 -11.94 -2.64 -5.42
C CYS A 153 -11.68 -2.84 -3.92
N ALA A 154 -12.63 -2.48 -3.06
CA ALA A 154 -12.52 -2.76 -1.62
C ALA A 154 -12.77 -4.24 -1.30
N CYS A 155 -13.29 -5.01 -2.26
CA CYS A 155 -13.42 -6.46 -2.18
C CYS A 155 -12.09 -7.14 -2.51
N TRP A 156 -11.86 -8.30 -1.89
CA TRP A 156 -10.77 -9.19 -2.30
C TRP A 156 -10.97 -9.61 -3.76
N ASP A 157 -9.93 -9.43 -4.58
CA ASP A 157 -9.88 -9.65 -6.03
C ASP A 157 -10.92 -8.87 -6.84
N GLY A 158 -11.52 -7.82 -6.26
CA GLY A 158 -12.65 -7.12 -6.87
C GLY A 158 -12.29 -6.18 -8.03
N CYS A 159 -11.03 -5.78 -8.18
CA CYS A 159 -10.60 -4.83 -9.21
C CYS A 159 -9.67 -5.39 -10.27
N GLY A 160 -9.76 -6.70 -10.50
CA GLY A 160 -9.01 -7.32 -11.59
C GLY A 160 -7.52 -7.28 -11.34
N SER A 161 -7.09 -7.82 -10.19
CA SER A 161 -5.94 -8.71 -10.26
C SER A 161 -6.31 -9.72 -11.35
N GLY A 162 -5.70 -9.64 -12.54
CA GLY A 162 -5.80 -10.72 -13.51
C GLY A 162 -5.61 -12.06 -12.78
N PRO A 163 -6.30 -13.15 -13.19
CA PRO A 163 -6.30 -14.41 -12.47
C PRO A 163 -4.87 -14.70 -11.99
N PRO A 164 -4.67 -14.96 -10.68
CA PRO A 164 -3.34 -15.01 -10.07
C PRO A 164 -2.50 -15.84 -11.01
N GLU A 165 -1.43 -15.25 -11.58
CA GLU A 165 -0.61 -15.94 -12.57
C GLU A 165 -0.31 -17.31 -11.99
N THR A 166 -1.03 -18.31 -12.49
CA THR A 166 -0.80 -19.67 -12.07
C THR A 166 0.59 -19.88 -12.60
N THR A 167 1.57 -19.89 -11.71
CA THR A 167 2.92 -20.37 -11.98
C THR A 167 2.76 -21.79 -12.47
N THR A 168 2.41 -21.90 -13.75
CA THR A 168 2.56 -23.07 -14.55
C THR A 168 4.06 -23.16 -14.60
N LYS A 169 4.62 -23.92 -13.65
CA LYS A 169 5.92 -24.52 -13.81
C LYS A 169 5.82 -25.27 -15.14
N SER A 170 6.17 -24.58 -16.21
CA SER A 170 6.34 -25.15 -17.54
C SER A 170 7.61 -25.99 -17.46
N GLY A 171 7.47 -27.15 -16.81
CA GLY A 171 8.42 -28.22 -16.91
C GLY A 171 8.33 -28.82 -18.30
N GLY A 172 9.26 -28.41 -19.15
CA GLY A 172 9.91 -29.27 -20.15
C GLY A 172 9.15 -29.60 -21.43
N GLY A 173 9.74 -29.21 -22.57
CA GLY A 173 9.61 -30.00 -23.80
C GLY A 173 9.78 -29.24 -25.12
N GLY A 174 11.00 -29.23 -25.67
CA GLY A 174 11.26 -29.17 -27.12
C GLY A 174 11.34 -27.77 -27.76
N SER A 175 12.55 -27.24 -27.97
CA SER A 175 13.32 -27.36 -29.23
C SER A 175 12.79 -26.52 -30.41
N SER A 176 13.43 -25.38 -30.68
CA SER A 176 14.31 -25.15 -31.86
C SER A 176 14.34 -23.67 -32.28
N GLY A 177 15.52 -23.05 -32.14
CA GLY A 177 16.09 -22.10 -33.12
C GLY A 177 15.45 -20.73 -33.31
N SER A 178 16.11 -19.69 -32.80
CA SER A 178 16.79 -18.71 -33.68
C SER A 178 17.68 -17.80 -32.84
N ARG A 179 18.97 -17.73 -33.19
CA ARG A 179 19.97 -16.89 -32.53
C ARG A 179 19.85 -15.45 -33.03
N SER A 180 19.57 -14.51 -32.14
CA SER A 180 19.95 -13.11 -32.34
C SER A 180 20.95 -12.74 -31.26
N GLU A 181 22.22 -12.62 -31.65
CA GLU A 181 23.33 -12.17 -30.82
C GLU A 181 23.11 -10.71 -30.44
N GLY A 182 22.68 -10.47 -29.20
CA GLY A 182 22.54 -9.15 -28.59
C GLY A 182 23.52 -9.02 -27.43
N THR A 183 24.55 -8.20 -27.64
CA THR A 183 25.65 -7.89 -26.73
C THR A 183 25.18 -7.58 -25.29
N VAL A 184 25.54 -8.47 -24.36
CA VAL A 184 25.41 -8.25 -22.91
C VAL A 184 26.56 -7.36 -22.46
N PHE A 185 26.28 -6.08 -22.21
CA PHE A 185 27.21 -5.20 -21.51
C PHE A 185 27.18 -5.53 -20.01
N ILE A 186 28.20 -6.27 -19.57
CA ILE A 186 28.54 -6.50 -18.17
C ILE A 186 28.99 -5.16 -17.57
N ILE A 187 28.08 -4.43 -16.92
CA ILE A 187 28.44 -3.29 -16.06
C ILE A 187 28.59 -3.80 -14.61
N ILE A 188 29.54 -4.72 -14.41
CA ILE A 188 29.99 -5.14 -13.08
C ILE A 188 31.33 -4.45 -12.82
N LEU A 189 31.40 -3.11 -12.74
CA LEU A 189 32.63 -2.40 -12.31
C LEU A 189 32.50 -0.87 -12.09
N PRO A 190 31.47 -0.36 -11.38
CA PRO A 190 31.69 0.88 -10.61
C PRO A 190 31.30 0.84 -9.13
N ILE A 191 30.49 -0.13 -8.67
CA ILE A 191 29.98 -0.13 -7.29
C ILE A 191 31.10 -0.40 -6.25
N LEU A 192 32.12 -1.19 -6.60
CA LEU A 192 33.26 -1.45 -5.70
C LEU A 192 34.18 -0.23 -5.52
N VAL A 193 34.22 0.71 -6.46
CA VAL A 193 35.07 1.92 -6.35
C VAL A 193 34.43 2.94 -5.41
N PHE A 194 33.10 3.03 -5.35
CA PHE A 194 32.43 3.97 -4.46
C PHE A 194 32.50 3.56 -2.98
N CYS A 195 32.44 2.25 -2.68
CA CYS A 195 32.57 1.77 -1.30
C CYS A 195 33.99 1.94 -0.73
N LEU A 196 35.03 1.97 -1.57
CA LEU A 196 36.41 2.17 -1.10
C LEU A 196 36.74 3.64 -0.80
N PHE A 197 35.97 4.61 -1.29
CA PHE A 197 36.25 6.04 -1.09
C PHE A 197 35.65 6.62 0.20
N GLN A 198 34.62 5.99 0.78
CA GLN A 198 33.99 6.46 2.02
C GLN A 198 34.81 6.12 3.29
N LYS A 199 35.80 5.23 3.22
CA LYS A 199 36.57 4.79 4.40
C LYS A 199 37.82 5.65 4.70
N ARG A 200 37.96 6.83 4.10
CA ARG A 200 39.20 7.65 4.23
C ARG A 200 38.97 9.08 4.74
N GLN A 201 37.91 9.32 5.52
CA GLN A 201 37.62 10.63 6.13
C GLN A 201 37.23 10.54 7.61
N GLU A 202 37.60 9.48 8.31
CA GLU A 202 37.61 9.42 9.78
C GLU A 202 39.02 9.08 10.28
#